data_AF-A0A8H9GUF5-F1
#
_entry.id   AF-A0A8H9GUF5-F1
#
_cell.length_a   1.000
_cell.length_b   1.000
_cell.length_c   1.000
_cell.angle_alpha   90.00
_cell.angle_beta   90.00
_cell.angle_gamma   90.00
#
_symmetry.space_group_name_H-M   'P 1'
#
loop_
_entity.id
_entity.type
_entity.pdbx_description
1 polymer ?
#
loop_
_entity_poly.entity_id
_entity_poly.type
_entity_poly.pdbx_seq_one_letter_code
_entity_poly.pdbx_strand_id
1 'polypeptide(L)'
;MNPGTAPARRDRQTRQVRLWELAFTLVFMALFLAVGRRPVNPLAYLTVMLGGFIGTQWILLRYYQSLDERARQRFTASWMAAGLFLTNTITAILVWGLYTWLTAPPEQQDATTLSLPFWPVYLMLIGSMLAMWATNRYLRWKDGA
;
A
#
# COMPACT_ATOMS: atom_id res chain seq x y z
N MET A 1 -36.21 -0.15 -14.61
CA MET A 1 -34.72 -0.07 -14.61
C MET A 1 -34.22 -1.02 -15.69
N ASN A 2 -33.55 -0.54 -16.75
CA ASN A 2 -33.16 -1.39 -17.88
C ASN A 2 -31.95 -2.25 -17.53
N PRO A 3 -32.06 -3.60 -17.54
CA PRO A 3 -31.00 -4.52 -17.11
C PRO A 3 -29.72 -4.43 -17.97
N GLY A 4 -29.82 -3.94 -19.22
CA GLY A 4 -28.67 -3.76 -20.12
C GLY A 4 -27.77 -2.55 -19.81
N THR A 5 -28.21 -1.58 -18.99
CA THR A 5 -27.44 -0.34 -18.74
C THR A 5 -26.51 -0.41 -17.52
N ALA A 6 -26.78 -1.31 -16.57
CA ALA A 6 -25.97 -1.52 -15.38
C ALA A 6 -24.56 -2.07 -15.68
N PRO A 7 -24.37 -3.11 -16.52
CA PRO A 7 -23.03 -3.60 -16.86
C PRO A 7 -22.23 -2.57 -17.66
N ALA A 8 -22.84 -1.90 -18.65
CA ALA A 8 -22.18 -0.88 -19.46
C ALA A 8 -21.72 0.35 -18.65
N ARG A 9 -22.46 0.74 -17.60
CA ARG A 9 -22.07 1.84 -16.70
C ARG A 9 -20.91 1.44 -15.78
N ARG A 10 -20.88 0.19 -15.35
CA ARG A 10 -19.82 -0.38 -14.50
C ARG A 10 -18.48 -0.47 -15.25
N ASP A 11 -18.49 -0.99 -16.47
CA ASP A 11 -17.27 -1.09 -17.29
C ASP A 11 -16.65 0.28 -17.57
N ARG A 12 -17.49 1.29 -17.81
CA ARG A 12 -17.06 2.68 -17.97
C ARG A 12 -16.43 3.22 -16.69
N GLN A 13 -17.04 2.98 -15.52
CA GLN A 13 -16.47 3.40 -14.24
C GLN A 13 -15.14 2.71 -13.94
N THR A 14 -15.02 1.39 -14.16
CA THR A 14 -13.77 0.66 -13.94
C THR A 14 -12.67 1.14 -14.89
N ARG A 15 -12.99 1.39 -16.16
CA ARG A 15 -12.03 1.96 -17.12
C ARG A 15 -11.59 3.37 -16.72
N GLN A 16 -12.51 4.19 -16.22
CA GLN A 16 -12.21 5.53 -15.75
C GLN A 16 -11.31 5.51 -14.50
N VAL A 17 -11.55 4.62 -13.54
CA VAL A 17 -10.71 4.46 -12.35
C VAL A 17 -9.29 4.01 -12.74
N ARG A 18 -9.15 3.07 -13.69
CA ARG A 18 -7.84 2.67 -14.23
C ARG A 18 -7.08 3.81 -14.91
N LEU A 19 -7.79 4.67 -15.65
CA LEU A 19 -7.19 5.87 -16.24
C LEU A 19 -6.69 6.85 -15.18
N TRP A 20 -7.50 7.08 -14.12
CA TRP A 20 -7.08 7.90 -12.98
C TRP A 20 -5.90 7.31 -12.23
N GLU A 21 -5.87 5.99 -12.05
CA GLU A 21 -4.75 5.27 -11.47
C GLU A 21 -3.47 5.49 -12.27
N LEU A 22 -3.49 5.26 -13.59
CA LEU A 22 -2.33 5.48 -14.45
C LEU A 22 -1.86 6.93 -14.42
N ALA A 23 -2.78 7.89 -14.54
CA ALA A 23 -2.45 9.31 -14.49
C ALA A 23 -1.83 9.70 -13.15
N PHE A 24 -2.42 9.23 -12.04
CA PHE A 24 -1.89 9.46 -10.71
C PHE A 24 -0.51 8.84 -10.51
N THR A 25 -0.30 7.59 -10.93
CA THR A 25 1.01 6.93 -10.84
C THR A 25 2.07 7.69 -11.63
N LEU A 26 1.76 8.14 -12.84
CA LEU A 26 2.69 8.94 -13.65
C LEU A 26 3.03 10.28 -13.00
N VAL A 27 2.02 11.01 -12.52
CA VAL A 27 2.22 12.30 -11.85
C VAL A 27 2.99 12.11 -10.54
N PHE A 28 2.61 11.13 -9.72
CA PHE A 28 3.30 10.82 -8.47
C PHE A 28 4.76 10.42 -8.71
N MET A 29 5.03 9.58 -9.72
CA MET A 29 6.40 9.20 -10.08
C MET A 29 7.21 10.39 -10.56
N ALA A 30 6.64 11.27 -11.39
CA ALA A 30 7.31 12.49 -11.83
C ALA A 30 7.61 13.44 -10.66
N LEU A 31 6.66 13.65 -9.75
CA LEU A 31 6.84 14.48 -8.55
C LEU A 31 7.87 13.88 -7.59
N PHE A 32 7.84 12.56 -7.38
CA PHE A 32 8.78 11.86 -6.54
C PHE A 32 10.22 11.97 -7.10
N LEU A 33 10.39 11.80 -8.41
CA LEU A 33 11.69 11.99 -9.07
C LEU A 33 12.14 13.45 -9.03
N ALA A 34 11.22 14.41 -9.17
CA ALA A 34 11.53 15.83 -9.09
C ALA A 34 12.01 16.25 -7.70
N VAL A 35 11.32 15.77 -6.65
CA VAL A 35 11.69 16.06 -5.25
C VAL A 35 12.89 15.24 -4.79
N GLY A 36 13.15 14.08 -5.40
CA GLY A 36 14.34 13.27 -5.17
C GLY A 36 15.65 13.89 -5.68
N ARG A 37 15.58 14.96 -6.49
CA ARG A 37 16.78 15.71 -6.91
C ARG A 37 17.22 16.67 -5.80
N ARG A 38 18.49 16.58 -5.42
CA ARG A 38 19.10 17.45 -4.39
C ARG A 38 19.14 18.93 -4.84
N PRO A 39 19.07 19.89 -3.91
CA PRO A 39 18.83 19.74 -2.47
C PRO A 39 17.35 19.50 -2.14
N VAL A 40 17.09 18.51 -1.28
CA VAL A 40 15.73 18.05 -0.95
C VAL A 40 15.15 18.97 0.13
N ASN A 41 14.14 19.78 -0.23
CA ASN A 41 13.35 20.48 0.77
C ASN A 41 12.49 19.44 1.53
N PRO A 42 12.70 19.24 2.84
CA PRO A 42 12.01 18.20 3.61
C PRO A 42 10.48 18.40 3.63
N LEU A 43 10.01 19.66 3.56
CA LEU A 43 8.59 19.96 3.44
C LEU A 43 8.04 19.51 2.09
N ALA A 44 8.77 19.73 0.99
CA ALA A 44 8.36 19.27 -0.33
C ALA A 44 8.28 17.73 -0.41
N TYR A 45 9.23 17.04 0.22
CA TYR A 45 9.22 15.58 0.32
C TYR A 45 8.02 15.07 1.12
N LEU A 46 7.73 15.70 2.26
CA LEU A 46 6.58 15.38 3.09
C LEU A 46 5.26 15.65 2.36
N THR A 47 5.14 16.76 1.63
CA THR A 47 3.96 17.08 0.81
C THR A 47 3.72 16.04 -0.27
N VAL A 48 4.77 15.62 -1.00
CA VAL A 48 4.65 14.57 -2.02
C VAL A 48 4.25 13.24 -1.38
N MET A 49 4.86 12.85 -0.26
CA MET A 49 4.51 11.63 0.48
C MET A 49 3.04 11.63 0.94
N LEU A 50 2.59 12.72 1.59
CA LEU A 50 1.20 12.85 2.04
C LEU A 50 0.21 12.91 0.87
N GLY A 51 0.54 13.63 -0.19
CA GLY A 51 -0.27 13.68 -1.41
C GLY A 51 -0.38 12.31 -2.09
N GLY A 52 0.72 11.56 -2.11
CA GLY A 52 0.78 10.18 -2.57
C GLY A 52 -0.13 9.27 -1.75
N PHE A 53 -0.05 9.37 -0.42
CA PHE A 53 -0.88 8.60 0.49
C PHE A 53 -2.36 8.92 0.29
N ILE A 54 -2.76 10.20 0.35
CA ILE A 54 -4.16 10.63 0.21
C ILE A 54 -4.71 10.25 -1.18
N GLY A 55 -3.94 10.49 -2.24
CA GLY A 55 -4.34 10.15 -3.60
C GLY A 55 -4.55 8.64 -3.79
N THR A 56 -3.68 7.82 -3.20
CA THR A 56 -3.83 6.36 -3.21
C THR A 56 -5.10 5.93 -2.47
N GLN A 57 -5.36 6.47 -1.28
CA GLN A 57 -6.61 6.18 -0.53
C GLN A 57 -7.86 6.58 -1.32
N TRP A 58 -7.81 7.72 -2.02
CA TRP A 58 -8.91 8.18 -2.87
C TRP A 58 -9.18 7.22 -4.04
N ILE A 59 -8.13 6.74 -4.72
CA ILE A 59 -8.25 5.76 -5.81
C ILE A 59 -8.83 4.44 -5.30
N LEU A 60 -8.35 3.95 -4.15
CA LEU A 60 -8.85 2.72 -3.54
C LEU A 60 -10.33 2.83 -3.16
N LEU A 61 -10.76 3.99 -2.67
CA LEU A 61 -12.18 4.26 -2.38
C LEU A 61 -13.02 4.21 -3.67
N ARG A 62 -12.54 4.79 -4.77
CA ARG A 62 -13.22 4.72 -6.07
C ARG A 62 -13.30 3.28 -6.60
N TYR A 63 -12.23 2.50 -6.44
CA TYR A 63 -12.24 1.07 -6.73
C TYR A 63 -13.30 0.34 -5.91
N TYR A 64 -13.30 0.53 -4.59
CA TYR A 64 -14.27 -0.08 -3.67
C TYR A 64 -15.73 0.25 -4.06
N GLN A 65 -16.01 1.50 -4.43
CA GLN A 65 -17.34 1.92 -4.87
C GLN A 65 -17.79 1.21 -6.16
N SER A 66 -16.87 0.87 -7.06
CA SER A 66 -17.19 0.16 -8.32
C SER A 66 -17.40 -1.35 -8.19
N LEU A 67 -17.08 -1.93 -7.03
CA LEU A 67 -17.23 -3.36 -6.74
C LEU A 67 -18.66 -3.71 -6.30
N ASP A 68 -19.11 -4.92 -6.60
CA ASP A 68 -20.36 -5.49 -6.03
C ASP A 68 -20.17 -5.85 -4.56
N GLU A 69 -21.25 -6.07 -3.81
CA GLU A 69 -21.19 -6.40 -2.37
C GLU A 69 -20.27 -7.59 -2.03
N ARG A 70 -20.36 -8.70 -2.78
CA ARG A 70 -19.44 -9.84 -2.59
C ARG A 70 -17.99 -9.51 -2.92
N ALA A 71 -17.75 -8.64 -3.90
CA ALA A 71 -16.41 -8.22 -4.28
C ALA A 71 -15.83 -7.18 -3.30
N ARG A 72 -16.69 -6.32 -2.73
CA ARG A 72 -16.35 -5.39 -1.64
C ARG A 72 -15.94 -6.14 -0.38
N GLN A 73 -16.70 -7.15 0.03
CA GLN A 73 -16.34 -7.99 1.18
C GLN A 73 -14.97 -8.67 0.99
N ARG A 74 -14.72 -9.22 -0.20
CA ARG A 74 -13.41 -9.81 -0.54
C ARG A 74 -12.29 -8.77 -0.53
N PHE A 75 -12.54 -7.59 -1.08
CA PHE A 75 -11.58 -6.49 -1.09
C PHE A 75 -11.23 -6.08 0.34
N THR A 76 -12.22 -5.82 1.20
CA THR A 76 -12.00 -5.46 2.60
C THR A 76 -11.26 -6.56 3.36
N ALA A 77 -11.62 -7.83 3.18
CA ALA A 77 -10.92 -8.95 3.81
C ALA A 77 -9.46 -9.05 3.38
N SER A 78 -9.18 -8.88 2.07
CA SER A 78 -7.81 -8.85 1.55
C SER A 78 -7.00 -7.65 2.04
N TRP A 79 -7.66 -6.49 2.19
CA TRP A 79 -7.06 -5.27 2.72
C TRP A 79 -6.72 -5.40 4.20
N MET A 80 -7.62 -6.01 4.99
CA MET A 80 -7.37 -6.32 6.40
C MET A 80 -6.24 -7.32 6.57
N ALA A 81 -6.16 -8.36 5.73
CA ALA A 81 -5.05 -9.32 5.76
C ALA A 81 -3.69 -8.65 5.47
N ALA A 82 -3.64 -7.76 4.47
CA ALA A 82 -2.46 -6.97 4.16
C ALA A 82 -2.07 -6.06 5.33
N GLY A 83 -3.06 -5.38 5.94
CA GLY A 83 -2.86 -4.51 7.10
C GLY A 83 -2.36 -5.27 8.33
N LEU A 84 -2.93 -6.44 8.64
CA LEU A 84 -2.48 -7.29 9.74
C LEU A 84 -1.05 -7.78 9.53
N PHE A 85 -0.70 -8.21 8.31
CA PHE A 85 0.67 -8.61 7.99
C PHE A 85 1.64 -7.44 8.14
N LEU A 86 1.29 -6.27 7.59
CA LEU A 86 2.11 -5.07 7.68
C LEU A 86 2.34 -4.67 9.15
N THR A 87 1.27 -4.58 9.95
CA THR A 87 1.35 -4.24 11.37
C THR A 87 2.19 -5.24 12.15
N ASN A 88 1.97 -6.55 11.96
CA ASN A 88 2.75 -7.58 12.66
C ASN A 88 4.23 -7.51 12.30
N THR A 89 4.55 -7.27 11.02
CA THR A 89 5.94 -7.18 10.59
C THR A 89 6.58 -5.91 11.16
N ILE A 90 5.86 -4.78 11.21
CA ILE A 90 6.36 -3.53 11.82
C ILE A 90 6.64 -3.74 13.30
N THR A 91 5.70 -4.35 14.02
CA THR A 91 5.87 -4.71 15.42
C THR A 91 7.09 -5.63 15.61
N ALA A 92 7.28 -6.64 14.76
CA ALA A 92 8.43 -7.54 14.84
C ALA A 92 9.77 -6.80 14.62
N ILE A 93 9.83 -5.87 13.66
CA ILE A 93 11.02 -5.03 13.44
C ILE A 93 11.28 -4.11 14.63
N LEU A 94 10.25 -3.49 15.20
CA LEU A 94 10.39 -2.63 16.38
C LEU A 94 10.87 -3.42 17.60
N VAL A 95 10.30 -4.61 17.84
CA VAL A 95 10.72 -5.50 18.93
C VAL A 95 12.16 -5.96 18.72
N TRP A 96 12.53 -6.33 17.50
CA TRP A 96 13.90 -6.68 17.16
C TRP A 96 14.87 -5.49 17.35
N GLY A 97 14.49 -4.30 16.91
CA GLY A 97 15.25 -3.06 17.10
C GLY A 97 15.43 -2.72 18.58
N LEU A 98 14.39 -2.90 19.39
CA LEU A 98 14.47 -2.71 20.84
C LEU A 98 15.35 -3.77 21.51
N TYR A 99 15.19 -5.04 21.14
CA TYR A 99 15.99 -6.14 21.68
C TYR A 99 17.47 -5.95 21.38
N THR A 100 17.80 -5.61 20.13
CA THR A 100 19.19 -5.33 19.72
C THR A 100 19.76 -4.12 20.44
N TRP A 101 18.99 -3.05 20.62
CA TRP A 101 19.43 -1.89 21.42
C TRP A 101 19.70 -2.25 22.89
N LEU A 102 18.83 -3.04 23.52
CA LEU A 102 18.96 -3.46 24.92
C LEU A 102 20.12 -4.45 25.16
N THR A 103 20.52 -5.20 24.13
CA THR A 103 21.55 -6.24 24.23
C THR A 103 22.88 -5.86 23.60
N ALA A 104 22.95 -4.72 22.90
CA ALA A 104 24.16 -4.23 22.27
C ALA A 104 25.18 -3.73 23.31
N PRO A 105 26.47 -4.08 23.16
CA PRO A 105 27.55 -3.47 23.94
C PRO A 105 27.55 -1.93 23.79
N PRO A 106 27.94 -1.17 24.83
CA PRO A 106 27.92 0.30 24.81
C PRO A 106 28.66 0.93 23.62
N GLU A 107 29.73 0.29 23.15
CA GLU A 107 30.56 0.73 22.02
C GLU A 107 29.86 0.61 20.65
N GLN A 108 28.76 -0.16 20.55
CA GLN A 108 28.02 -0.40 19.30
C GLN A 108 26.67 0.33 19.25
N GLN A 109 26.28 1.03 20.33
CA GLN A 109 25.01 1.77 20.41
C GLN A 109 24.96 2.99 19.46
N ASP A 110 26.11 3.59 19.15
CA ASP A 110 26.22 4.71 18.19
C ASP A 110 26.33 4.24 16.73
N ALA A 111 26.83 3.01 16.49
CA ALA A 111 26.92 2.43 15.14
C ALA A 111 25.56 1.87 14.66
N THR A 112 24.71 1.44 15.60
CA THR A 112 23.38 0.89 15.30
C THR A 112 22.33 1.96 14.99
N THR A 113 22.57 3.22 15.34
CA THR A 113 21.69 4.35 15.03
C THR A 113 21.79 4.86 13.60
N LEU A 114 22.84 4.51 12.83
CA LEU A 114 23.13 5.21 11.56
C LEU A 114 22.79 4.49 10.25
N SER A 115 22.35 3.23 10.25
CA SER A 115 21.91 2.61 8.99
C SER A 115 21.00 1.40 9.23
N LEU A 116 19.78 1.63 9.69
CA LEU A 116 18.74 0.62 9.49
C LEU A 116 18.59 0.42 7.98
N PRO A 117 18.94 -0.76 7.44
CA PRO A 117 18.78 -1.00 6.02
C PRO A 117 17.31 -0.81 5.67
N PHE A 118 17.00 -0.11 4.59
CA PHE A 118 15.61 0.14 4.20
C PHE A 118 14.94 -1.09 3.54
N TRP A 119 15.71 -2.14 3.22
CA TRP A 119 15.22 -3.35 2.55
C TRP A 119 14.16 -4.16 3.33
N PRO A 120 14.16 -4.24 4.67
CA PRO A 120 13.10 -4.93 5.41
C PRO A 120 11.73 -4.28 5.17
N VAL A 121 11.69 -2.95 4.99
CA VAL A 121 10.46 -2.21 4.62
C VAL A 121 9.96 -2.66 3.24
N TYR A 122 10.86 -2.87 2.28
CA TYR A 122 10.47 -3.41 0.97
C TYR A 122 9.95 -4.85 1.08
N LEU A 123 10.56 -5.70 1.90
CA LEU A 123 10.05 -7.06 2.12
C LEU A 123 8.69 -7.07 2.83
N MET A 124 8.45 -6.16 3.77
CA MET A 124 7.14 -5.97 4.39
C MET A 124 6.08 -5.58 3.38
N LEU A 125 6.40 -4.65 2.48
CA LEU A 125 5.51 -4.21 1.41
C LEU A 125 5.22 -5.37 0.44
N ILE A 126 6.25 -6.09 -0.01
CA ILE A 126 6.09 -7.27 -0.86
C ILE A 126 5.25 -8.35 -0.16
N GLY A 127 5.53 -8.63 1.12
CA GLY A 127 4.81 -9.62 1.92
C GLY A 127 3.34 -9.25 2.12
N SER A 128 3.04 -7.97 2.37
CA SER A 128 1.66 -7.50 2.50
C SER A 128 0.89 -7.55 1.17
N MET A 129 1.55 -7.26 0.04
CA MET A 129 0.97 -7.47 -1.30
C MET A 129 0.73 -8.95 -1.59
N LEU A 130 1.64 -9.84 -1.20
CA LEU A 130 1.47 -11.29 -1.32
C LEU A 130 0.33 -11.80 -0.45
N ALA A 131 0.21 -11.33 0.79
CA ALA A 131 -0.90 -11.65 1.68
C ALA A 131 -2.24 -11.22 1.06
N MET A 132 -2.31 -9.98 0.56
CA MET A 132 -3.50 -9.46 -0.13
C MET A 132 -3.87 -10.33 -1.34
N TRP A 133 -2.89 -10.69 -2.17
CA TRP A 133 -3.08 -11.55 -3.33
C TRP A 133 -3.56 -12.95 -2.95
N ALA A 134 -2.91 -13.57 -1.97
CA ALA A 134 -3.23 -14.92 -1.50
C ALA A 134 -4.65 -14.98 -0.91
N THR A 135 -5.02 -14.01 -0.07
CA THR A 135 -6.37 -13.92 0.49
C THR A 135 -7.42 -13.72 -0.60
N ASN A 136 -7.17 -12.85 -1.58
CA ASN A 136 -8.10 -12.62 -2.68
C ASN A 136 -8.24 -13.89 -3.56
N ARG A 137 -7.14 -14.59 -3.84
CA ARG A 137 -7.14 -15.85 -4.58
C ARG A 137 -7.88 -16.96 -3.84
N TYR A 138 -7.64 -17.10 -2.53
CA TYR A 138 -8.32 -18.07 -1.68
C TYR A 138 -9.83 -17.81 -1.63
N LEU A 139 -10.25 -16.56 -1.42
CA LEU A 139 -11.67 -16.21 -1.40
C LEU A 139 -12.34 -16.44 -2.75
N ARG A 140 -11.66 -16.16 -3.87
CA ARG A 140 -12.19 -16.50 -5.21
C ARG A 140 -12.37 -17.99 -5.42
N TRP A 141 -11.43 -18.81 -4.96
CA TRP A 141 -11.55 -20.26 -5.02
C TRP A 141 -12.69 -20.78 -4.13
N LYS A 142 -12.77 -20.30 -2.88
CA LYS A 142 -13.81 -20.67 -1.91
C LYS A 142 -15.22 -20.28 -2.35
N ASP A 143 -15.37 -19.11 -2.97
CA ASP A 143 -16.66 -18.59 -3.43
C ASP A 143 -17.16 -19.26 -4.73
N GLY A 144 -16.43 -20.25 -5.26
CA GLY A 144 -16.80 -20.98 -6.48
C GLY A 144 -16.60 -20.15 -7.74
N ALA A 145 -15.35 -19.89 -8.09
CA ALA A 145 -15.00 -19.57 -9.48
C ALA A 145 -15.51 -20.65 -10.43
#